data_AF-A0A955PAD0-F1
#
_entry.id   AF-A0A955PAD0-F1
#
_cell.length_a   1.000
_cell.length_b   1.000
_cell.length_c   1.000
_cell.angle_alpha   90.00
_cell.angle_beta   90.00
_cell.angle_gamma   90.00
#
_symmetry.space_group_name_H-M   'P 1'
#
loop_
_entity.id
_entity.type
_entity.pdbx_description
1 polymer ?
#
loop_
_entity_poly.entity_id
_entity_poly.type
_entity_poly.pdbx_seq_one_letter_code
_entity_poly.pdbx_strand_id
1 'polypeptide(L)' 'RYWVPEEGTPQGAVLSPLLSNIYLDPLDHLTADRGFEMVRYADDFVVL' A
#
# COMPACT_ATOMS: atom_id res chain seq x y z
N ARG A 1 6.88 -20.32 -19.90
CA ARG A 1 6.15 -19.04 -20.12
C ARG A 1 6.52 -18.12 -18.97
N TYR A 2 6.95 -16.89 -19.27
CA TYR A 2 7.24 -15.90 -18.24
C TYR A 2 5.92 -15.24 -17.79
N TRP A 3 5.86 -14.88 -16.52
CA TRP A 3 4.75 -14.11 -15.96
C TRP A 3 4.91 -12.64 -16.39
N VAL A 4 3.90 -12.09 -17.06
CA VAL A 4 3.88 -10.70 -17.55
C VAL A 4 2.47 -10.15 -17.28
N PRO A 5 2.24 -9.56 -16.11
CA PRO A 5 0.97 -8.89 -15.82
C PRO A 5 0.98 -7.50 -16.43
N GLU A 6 -0.22 -6.98 -16.67
CA GLU A 6 -0.40 -5.59 -17.03
C GLU A 6 -0.36 -4.69 -15.78
N GLU A 7 -0.75 -5.20 -14.62
CA GLU A 7 -0.80 -4.46 -13.36
C GLU A 7 -0.48 -5.32 -12.12
N GLY A 8 -0.04 -4.65 -11.05
CA GLY A 8 0.25 -5.26 -9.75
C GLY A 8 1.66 -5.84 -9.59
N THR A 9 1.98 -6.23 -8.37
CA THR A 9 3.26 -6.87 -8.02
C THR A 9 3.07 -8.37 -7.81
N PRO A 10 4.06 -9.24 -8.15
CA PRO A 10 3.92 -10.67 -7.93
C PRO A 10 3.79 -11.01 -6.44
N GLN A 11 2.85 -11.89 -6.11
CA GLN A 11 2.68 -12.38 -4.74
C GLN A 11 3.89 -13.24 -4.33
N GLY A 12 4.45 -12.98 -3.15
CA GLY A 12 5.61 -13.68 -2.64
C GLY A 12 6.97 -13.17 -3.15
N ALA A 13 6.99 -12.15 -4.03
CA ALA A 13 8.25 -11.48 -4.34
C ALA A 13 8.69 -10.60 -3.16
N VAL A 14 9.99 -10.63 -2.85
CA VAL A 14 10.57 -10.00 -1.64
C VAL A 14 10.30 -8.50 -1.57
N LEU A 15 10.19 -7.82 -2.72
CA LEU A 15 9.95 -6.38 -2.79
C LEU A 15 8.47 -5.99 -2.77
N SER A 16 7.56 -6.93 -2.99
CA SER A 16 6.12 -6.62 -3.11
C SER A 16 5.57 -5.88 -1.88
N PRO A 17 5.90 -6.24 -0.62
CA PRO A 17 5.40 -5.51 0.55
C PRO A 17 5.84 -4.04 0.58
N LEU A 18 7.08 -3.75 0.17
CA LEU A 18 7.59 -2.38 0.11
C LEU A 18 6.89 -1.57 -0.99
N LEU A 19 6.73 -2.18 -2.17
CA LEU A 19 6.06 -1.53 -3.29
C LEU A 19 4.59 -1.22 -2.96
N SER A 20 3.89 -2.12 -2.26
CA SER A 20 2.53 -1.87 -1.77
C SER A 20 2.49 -0.68 -0.80
N ASN A 21 3.46 -0.56 0.10
CA ASN A 21 3.52 0.59 1.02
C ASN A 21 3.81 1.92 0.30
N ILE A 22 4.70 1.93 -0.68
CA ILE A 22 4.98 3.12 -1.50
C ILE A 22 3.73 3.54 -2.28
N TYR A 23 2.97 2.56 -2.82
CA TYR A 23 1.73 2.84 -3.52
C TYR A 23 0.66 3.46 -2.60
N LEU A 24 0.62 3.06 -1.32
CA LEU A 24 -0.34 3.54 -0.33
C LEU A 24 0.10 4.82 0.42
N ASP A 25 1.36 5.24 0.32
CA ASP A 25 1.89 6.44 0.99
C ASP A 25 1.09 7.74 0.71
N PRO A 26 0.61 8.01 -0.53
CA PRO A 26 -0.24 9.17 -0.78
C PRO A 26 -1.57 9.15 -0.02
N LEU A 27 -2.13 7.96 0.26
CA LEU A 27 -3.35 7.83 1.06
C LEU A 27 -3.09 8.22 2.52
N ASP A 28 -1.94 7.82 3.08
CA ASP A 28 -1.56 8.16 4.46
C ASP A 28 -1.42 9.68 4.61
N HIS A 29 -0.70 10.32 3.68
CA HIS A 29 -0.57 11.77 3.63
C HIS A 29 -1.92 12.47 3.52
N LEU A 30 -2.78 12.01 2.63
CA LEU A 30 -4.12 12.59 2.44
C LEU A 30 -4.99 12.49 3.69
N THR A 31 -4.85 11.40 4.44
CA THR A 31 -5.61 11.14 5.67
C THR A 31 -5.11 12.04 6.79
N ALA A 32 -3.79 12.15 6.95
CA ALA A 32 -3.15 13.05 7.91
C ALA A 32 -3.46 14.53 7.63
N ASP A 33 -3.40 14.96 6.37
CA ASP A 33 -3.69 16.35 5.95
C ASP A 33 -5.14 16.76 6.26
N ARG A 34 -6.06 15.79 6.32
CA ARG A 34 -7.46 16.01 6.71
C ARG A 34 -7.70 15.94 8.22
N GLY A 35 -6.64 15.72 9.01
CA GLY A 35 -6.69 15.68 10.47
C GLY A 35 -7.25 14.37 11.04
N PHE A 36 -7.31 13.30 10.24
CA PHE A 36 -7.71 11.98 10.73
C PHE A 36 -6.52 11.25 11.34
N GLU A 37 -6.73 10.62 12.48
CA GLU A 37 -5.78 9.66 13.03
C GLU A 37 -6.04 8.29 12.41
N MET A 38 -5.04 7.72 11.74
CA MET A 38 -5.17 6.42 11.07
C MET A 38 -4.02 5.50 11.46
N VAL A 39 -4.34 4.23 11.72
CA VAL A 39 -3.38 3.14 11.87
C VAL A 39 -3.54 2.19 10.70
N ARG A 40 -2.46 1.94 9.96
CA ARG A 40 -2.44 1.04 8.79
C ARG A 40 -1.38 -0.06 8.95
N TYR A 41 -1.75 -1.28 8.58
CA TYR A 41 -0.88 -2.45 8.48
C TYR A 41 -1.07 -3.11 7.12
N ALA A 42 -0.07 -2.99 6.24
CA ALA A 42 -0.18 -3.37 4.84
C ALA A 42 -1.40 -2.72 4.17
N ASP A 43 -2.38 -3.49 3.73
CA ASP A 43 -3.62 -3.05 3.09
C ASP A 43 -4.79 -2.83 4.07
N ASP A 44 -4.65 -3.23 5.34
CA ASP A 44 -5.68 -3.05 6.37
C ASP A 44 -5.44 -1.77 7.17
N PHE A 45 -6.49 -0.98 7.42
CA PHE A 45 -6.38 0.26 8.19
C PHE A 45 -7.67 0.62 8.95
N VAL A 46 -7.48 1.39 10.04
CA VAL A 46 -8.55 1.92 10.87
C VAL A 46 -8.33 3.43 11.06
N VAL A 47 -9.40 4.21 10.86
CA VAL A 47 -9.46 5.65 11.18
C VAL A 47 -10.17 5.83 12.50
N LEU A 48 -9.62 6.66 13.39
CA LEU A 48 -10.11 6.92 14.75
C LEU A 48 -11.03 8.14 14.85
#